data_AF-A0A956TGJ8-F1
#
_entry.id   AF-A0A956TGJ8-F1
#
_cell.length_a   1.000
_cell.length_b   1.000
_cell.length_c   1.000
_cell.angle_alpha   90.00
_cell.angle_beta   90.00
_cell.angle_gamma   90.00
#
_symmetry.space_group_name_H-M   'P 1'
#
loop_
_entity.id
_entity.type
_entity.pdbx_description
1 polymer ?
#
loop_
_entity_poly.entity_id
_entity_poly.type
_entity_poly.pdbx_seq_one_letter_code
_entity_poly.pdbx_strand_id
1 'polypeptide(L)'
;MQSFLAGYQEGGPESVGHFTLDPKKAREKMKKFQLTDPHRYVLMLAASAIVGGTEFIRCRNDADDLVLEYNGHLPTRGELENLFASLFGGDEESREHRRLRLLAIGLNAALGLSPSTVTVDSWDGQAGHRLTLTRAAETVTRLEKCPWADGRPLVRVHVRERV
;
A
#
# COMPACT_ATOMS: atom_id res chain seq x y z
N MET A 1 -13.51 -54.08 -22.83
CA MET A 1 -14.10 -52.86 -22.25
C MET A 1 -13.45 -52.64 -20.89
N GLN A 2 -12.27 -52.03 -20.84
CA GLN A 2 -11.60 -51.47 -19.64
C GLN A 2 -10.33 -50.71 -20.09
N SER A 3 -9.99 -49.66 -19.32
CA SER A 3 -8.86 -48.72 -19.44
C SER A 3 -8.95 -47.54 -20.41
N PHE A 4 -9.51 -46.42 -19.90
CA PHE A 4 -9.17 -45.05 -20.31
C PHE A 4 -9.32 -44.12 -19.09
N LEU A 5 -8.37 -44.17 -18.15
CA LEU A 5 -8.20 -43.15 -17.11
C LEU A 5 -6.72 -42.99 -16.80
N ALA A 6 -6.06 -42.10 -17.53
CA ALA A 6 -4.78 -41.52 -17.14
C ALA A 6 -4.76 -40.07 -17.62
N GLY A 7 -4.71 -39.13 -16.68
CA GLY A 7 -4.43 -37.73 -16.96
C GLY A 7 -5.44 -36.75 -16.39
N TYR A 8 -5.59 -36.69 -15.06
CA TYR A 8 -6.01 -35.46 -14.37
C TYR A 8 -5.44 -35.47 -12.95
N GLN A 9 -4.28 -34.86 -12.77
CA GLN A 9 -3.92 -34.24 -11.49
C GLN A 9 -3.29 -32.88 -11.75
N GLU A 10 -4.08 -31.86 -11.40
CA GLU A 10 -3.70 -30.63 -10.71
C GLU A 10 -2.77 -29.66 -11.47
N GLY A 11 -3.36 -28.97 -12.45
CA GLY A 11 -3.00 -27.58 -12.70
C GLY A 11 -3.43 -26.74 -11.51
N GLY A 12 -2.48 -26.42 -10.61
CA GLY A 12 -2.66 -25.35 -9.63
C GLY A 12 -2.97 -24.03 -10.35
N PRO A 13 -3.60 -23.04 -9.69
CA PRO A 13 -3.96 -21.79 -10.33
C PRO A 13 -2.71 -21.01 -10.76
N GLU A 14 -2.24 -21.29 -11.97
CA GLU A 14 -1.33 -20.45 -12.74
C GLU A 14 -2.12 -19.27 -13.30
N SER A 15 -2.24 -18.21 -12.51
CA SER A 15 -2.24 -16.85 -13.05
C SER A 15 -2.01 -15.86 -11.93
N VAL A 16 -0.75 -15.56 -11.63
CA VAL A 16 -0.42 -14.22 -11.11
C VAL A 16 -0.57 -13.30 -12.31
N GLY A 17 -1.82 -12.90 -12.58
CA GLY A 17 -2.14 -11.97 -13.63
C GLY A 17 -1.49 -10.63 -13.32
N HIS A 18 -0.28 -10.42 -13.83
CA HIS A 18 0.25 -9.07 -14.00
C HIS A 18 -0.64 -8.39 -15.04
N PHE A 19 -1.74 -7.83 -14.58
CA PHE A 19 -2.47 -6.84 -15.35
C PHE A 19 -1.54 -5.63 -15.46
N THR A 20 -0.79 -5.56 -16.56
CA THR A 20 -0.08 -4.34 -16.97
C THR A 20 -1.15 -3.34 -17.38
N LEU A 21 -1.86 -2.80 -16.39
CA LEU A 21 -2.75 -1.67 -16.57
C LEU A 21 -1.87 -0.52 -17.01
N ASP A 22 -2.13 0.02 -18.20
CA ASP A 22 -1.45 1.22 -18.70
C ASP A 22 -1.39 2.25 -17.56
N PRO A 23 -0.19 2.65 -17.09
CA PRO A 23 -0.04 3.55 -15.96
C PRO A 23 -0.85 4.85 -16.10
N LYS A 24 -1.06 5.35 -17.33
CA LYS A 24 -1.92 6.51 -17.57
C LYS A 24 -3.39 6.17 -17.31
N LYS A 25 -3.88 5.03 -17.79
CA LYS A 25 -5.25 4.56 -17.51
C LYS A 25 -5.44 4.25 -16.03
N ALA A 26 -4.43 3.71 -15.35
CA ALA A 26 -4.41 3.51 -13.91
C ALA A 26 -4.59 4.85 -13.18
N ARG A 27 -3.79 5.86 -13.53
CA ARG A 27 -3.83 7.21 -12.96
C ARG A 27 -5.19 7.87 -13.17
N GLU A 28 -5.75 7.79 -14.38
CA GLU A 28 -7.08 8.34 -14.67
C GLU A 28 -8.18 7.67 -13.85
N LYS A 29 -8.10 6.35 -13.64
CA LYS A 29 -9.04 5.65 -12.75
C LYS A 29 -8.86 6.05 -11.29
N MET A 30 -7.63 6.26 -10.83
CA MET A 30 -7.33 6.71 -9.46
C MET A 30 -7.88 8.10 -9.14
N LYS A 31 -8.06 8.99 -10.14
CA LYS A 31 -8.68 10.31 -9.94
C LYS A 31 -10.07 10.21 -9.31
N LYS A 32 -10.82 9.13 -9.57
CA LYS A 32 -12.16 8.89 -8.98
C LYS A 32 -12.12 8.61 -7.48
N PHE A 33 -10.95 8.26 -6.94
CA PHE A 33 -10.71 7.93 -5.53
C PHE A 33 -9.99 9.06 -4.79
N GLN A 34 -10.01 10.28 -5.36
CA GLN A 34 -9.55 11.47 -4.65
C GLN A 34 -10.56 11.87 -3.57
N LEU A 35 -10.06 12.33 -2.44
CA LEU A 35 -10.90 12.93 -1.41
C LEU A 35 -11.37 14.32 -1.89
N THR A 36 -12.57 14.73 -1.48
CA THR A 36 -13.05 16.10 -1.71
C THR A 36 -12.07 17.14 -1.16
N ASP A 37 -11.46 16.83 -0.01
CA ASP A 37 -10.38 17.59 0.60
C ASP A 37 -9.15 16.68 0.73
N PRO A 38 -8.14 16.84 -0.15
CA PRO A 38 -6.94 16.00 -0.14
C PRO A 38 -6.14 16.08 1.17
N HIS A 39 -6.23 17.17 1.95
CA HIS A 39 -5.54 17.28 3.24
C HIS A 39 -6.03 16.27 4.28
N ARG A 40 -7.21 15.66 4.06
CA ARG A 40 -7.74 14.59 4.91
C ARG A 40 -7.07 13.24 4.68
N TYR A 41 -6.05 13.15 3.83
CA TYR A 41 -5.31 11.92 3.57
C TYR A 41 -4.83 11.24 4.87
N VAL A 42 -4.38 12.04 5.86
CA VAL A 42 -3.91 11.56 7.17
C VAL A 42 -4.99 10.75 7.89
N LEU A 43 -6.26 11.12 7.76
CA LEU A 43 -7.38 10.39 8.37
C LEU A 43 -7.56 9.01 7.75
N MET A 44 -7.31 8.86 6.45
CA MET A 44 -7.40 7.56 5.76
C MET A 44 -6.22 6.66 6.09
N LEU A 45 -5.02 7.25 6.24
CA LEU A 45 -3.85 6.53 6.75
C LEU A 45 -4.09 6.04 8.19
N ALA A 46 -4.60 6.90 9.07
CA ALA A 46 -4.95 6.52 10.44
C ALA A 46 -6.06 5.46 10.48
N ALA A 47 -7.11 5.61 9.66
CA ALA A 47 -8.16 4.61 9.55
C ALA A 47 -7.64 3.26 9.05
N SER A 48 -6.71 3.25 8.09
CA SER A 48 -6.03 2.03 7.66
C SER A 48 -5.29 1.36 8.82
N ALA A 49 -4.52 2.12 9.60
CA ALA A 49 -3.82 1.60 10.78
C ALA A 49 -4.78 1.00 11.82
N ILE A 50 -5.88 1.71 12.12
CA ILE A 50 -6.92 1.23 13.06
C ILE A 50 -7.58 -0.06 12.55
N VAL A 51 -7.99 -0.10 11.28
CA VAL A 51 -8.54 -1.32 10.67
C VAL A 51 -7.48 -2.43 10.68
N GLY A 52 -6.20 -2.10 10.52
CA GLY A 52 -5.07 -3.03 10.66
C GLY A 52 -4.78 -3.51 12.08
N GLY A 53 -5.55 -3.07 13.08
CA GLY A 53 -5.39 -3.51 14.47
C GLY A 53 -4.19 -2.88 15.17
N THR A 54 -3.86 -1.64 14.83
CA THR A 54 -2.78 -0.90 15.48
C THR A 54 -3.06 -0.67 16.96
N GLU A 55 -2.00 -0.68 17.77
CA GLU A 55 -2.03 -0.30 19.19
C GLU A 55 -1.60 1.16 19.38
N PHE A 56 -0.84 1.72 18.43
CA PHE A 56 -0.41 3.11 18.47
C PHE A 56 -0.31 3.72 17.08
N ILE A 57 -0.58 5.02 17.01
CA ILE A 57 -0.23 5.85 15.85
C ILE A 57 0.62 7.00 16.37
N ARG A 58 1.82 7.16 15.80
CA ARG A 58 2.68 8.31 16.04
C ARG A 58 2.66 9.19 14.80
N CYS A 59 2.24 10.44 14.96
CA CYS A 59 2.27 11.44 13.90
C CYS A 59 3.32 12.50 14.26
N ARG A 60 4.23 12.78 13.33
CA ARG A 60 5.19 13.89 13.40
C ARG A 60 4.96 14.76 12.18
N ASN A 61 4.80 16.06 12.40
CA ASN A 61 4.69 17.05 11.34
C ASN A 61 5.79 18.09 11.59
N ASP A 62 6.68 18.26 10.63
CA ASP A 62 7.62 19.39 10.60
C ASP A 62 7.32 20.27 9.37
N ALA A 63 8.24 21.16 8.98
CA ALA A 63 7.94 22.20 7.99
C ALA A 63 7.69 21.65 6.57
N ASP A 64 8.25 20.50 6.23
CA ASP A 64 8.17 19.89 4.90
C ASP A 64 7.88 18.38 4.92
N ASP A 65 7.86 17.75 6.09
CA ASP A 65 7.61 16.31 6.24
C ASP A 65 6.43 16.03 7.19
N LEU A 66 5.48 15.21 6.69
CA LEU A 66 4.55 14.47 7.55
C LEU A 66 4.98 13.01 7.62
N VAL A 67 5.20 12.52 8.84
CA VAL A 67 5.55 11.13 9.12
C VAL A 67 4.49 10.51 10.03
N LEU A 68 3.90 9.41 9.58
CA LEU A 68 2.94 8.62 10.34
C LEU A 68 3.50 7.20 10.53
N GLU A 69 3.67 6.79 11.79
CA GLU A 69 4.17 5.47 12.17
C GLU A 69 3.12 4.69 12.96
N TYR A 70 2.96 3.41 12.66
CA TYR A 70 2.01 2.55 13.37
C TYR A 70 2.43 1.08 13.35
N ASN A 71 2.04 0.31 14.37
CA ASN A 71 2.15 -1.15 14.37
C ASN A 71 0.83 -1.81 13.91
N GLY A 72 0.75 -3.14 13.98
CA GLY A 72 -0.40 -3.92 13.54
C GLY A 72 -0.08 -4.66 12.25
N HIS A 73 -1.07 -4.79 11.36
CA HIS A 73 -0.88 -5.55 10.12
C HIS A 73 0.00 -4.80 9.12
N LEU A 74 1.16 -5.40 8.83
CA LEU A 74 2.20 -4.86 7.97
C LEU A 74 1.91 -5.21 6.49
N PRO A 75 1.90 -4.23 5.56
CA PRO A 75 1.76 -4.53 4.14
C PRO A 75 2.87 -5.45 3.64
N THR A 76 2.50 -6.52 2.94
CA THR A 76 3.47 -7.38 2.26
C THR A 76 4.01 -6.71 0.99
N ARG A 77 5.09 -7.25 0.41
CA ARG A 77 5.59 -6.78 -0.90
C ARG A 77 4.51 -6.79 -1.98
N GLY A 78 3.79 -7.91 -2.11
CA GLY A 78 2.76 -8.07 -3.15
C GLY A 78 1.58 -7.12 -2.94
N GLU A 79 1.23 -6.84 -1.69
CA GLU A 79 0.22 -5.83 -1.35
C GLU A 79 0.68 -4.41 -1.71
N LEU A 80 1.95 -4.07 -1.48
CA LEU A 80 2.51 -2.78 -1.88
C LEU A 80 2.57 -2.63 -3.41
N GLU A 81 2.96 -3.69 -4.13
CA GLU A 81 3.03 -3.70 -5.61
C GLU A 81 1.64 -3.58 -6.27
N ASN A 82 0.60 -4.05 -5.58
CA ASN A 82 -0.78 -4.02 -6.07
C ASN A 82 -1.67 -3.05 -5.28
N LEU A 83 -1.08 -2.11 -4.55
CA LEU A 83 -1.79 -1.33 -3.55
C LEU A 83 -2.98 -0.57 -4.14
N PHE A 84 -2.80 0.10 -5.28
CA PHE A 84 -3.89 0.84 -5.93
C PHE A 84 -4.90 -0.05 -6.64
N ALA A 85 -4.60 -1.33 -6.89
CA ALA A 85 -5.59 -2.27 -7.40
C ALA A 85 -6.72 -2.50 -6.40
N SER A 86 -6.45 -2.38 -5.09
CA SER A 86 -7.46 -2.45 -4.01
C SER A 86 -8.55 -1.37 -4.11
N LEU A 87 -8.35 -0.32 -4.92
CA LEU A 87 -9.39 0.68 -5.18
C LEU A 87 -10.50 0.15 -6.09
N PHE A 88 -10.21 -0.85 -6.93
CA PHE A 88 -11.10 -1.32 -8.00
C PHE A 88 -11.81 -2.65 -7.71
N GLY A 89 -11.54 -3.28 -6.56
CA GLY A 89 -12.18 -4.52 -6.15
C GLY A 89 -13.68 -4.35 -5.80
N GLY A 90 -14.43 -5.46 -5.89
CA GLY A 90 -15.85 -5.52 -5.50
C GLY A 90 -16.06 -5.58 -3.98
N ASP A 91 -17.34 -5.64 -3.57
CA ASP A 91 -17.83 -5.49 -2.18
C ASP A 91 -17.44 -6.62 -1.20
N GLU A 92 -16.43 -7.44 -1.50
CA GLU A 92 -15.86 -8.35 -0.50
C GLU A 92 -15.09 -7.53 0.55
N GLU A 93 -15.81 -7.18 1.63
CA GLU A 93 -15.34 -6.38 2.77
C GLU A 93 -14.55 -7.23 3.78
N SER A 94 -13.53 -7.97 3.33
CA SER A 94 -12.58 -8.52 4.29
C SER A 94 -11.87 -7.36 5.01
N ARG A 95 -11.56 -7.54 6.30
CA ARG A 95 -10.84 -6.54 7.09
C ARG A 95 -9.50 -6.18 6.45
N GLU A 96 -8.83 -7.15 5.84
CA GLU A 96 -7.57 -7.00 5.13
C GLU A 96 -7.72 -6.12 3.87
N HIS A 97 -8.74 -6.41 3.05
CA HIS A 97 -9.02 -5.61 1.86
C HIS A 97 -9.39 -4.17 2.22
N ARG A 98 -10.22 -3.98 3.25
CA ARG A 98 -10.60 -2.64 3.74
C ARG A 98 -9.39 -1.84 4.22
N ARG A 99 -8.46 -2.46 4.96
CA ARG A 99 -7.20 -1.84 5.41
C ARG A 99 -6.39 -1.32 4.22
N LEU A 100 -6.15 -2.18 3.22
CA LEU A 100 -5.38 -1.82 2.02
C LEU A 100 -6.06 -0.73 1.22
N ARG A 101 -7.38 -0.81 1.05
CA ARG A 101 -8.17 0.20 0.33
C ARG A 101 -8.07 1.57 1.01
N LEU A 102 -8.15 1.63 2.33
CA LEU A 102 -7.97 2.88 3.09
C LEU A 102 -6.56 3.45 2.94
N LEU A 103 -5.53 2.58 2.98
CA LEU A 103 -4.15 2.99 2.74
C LEU A 103 -4.01 3.58 1.33
N ALA A 104 -4.54 2.89 0.31
CA ALA A 104 -4.51 3.34 -1.08
C ALA A 104 -5.24 4.68 -1.28
N ILE A 105 -6.40 4.89 -0.65
CA ILE A 105 -7.13 6.17 -0.69
C ILE A 105 -6.28 7.28 -0.05
N GLY A 106 -5.70 7.03 1.13
CA GLY A 106 -4.84 7.99 1.81
C GLY A 106 -3.64 8.39 0.96
N LEU A 107 -2.91 7.43 0.40
CA LEU A 107 -1.75 7.73 -0.45
C LEU A 107 -2.15 8.41 -1.75
N ASN A 108 -3.26 8.00 -2.37
CA ASN A 108 -3.78 8.65 -3.58
C ASN A 108 -4.16 10.13 -3.31
N ALA A 109 -4.82 10.41 -2.18
CA ALA A 109 -5.14 11.77 -1.76
C ALA A 109 -3.88 12.59 -1.46
N ALA A 110 -2.90 12.01 -0.76
CA ALA A 110 -1.61 12.66 -0.51
C ALA A 110 -0.90 13.01 -1.83
N LEU A 111 -0.90 12.11 -2.82
CA LEU A 111 -0.36 12.38 -4.15
C LEU A 111 -1.10 13.52 -4.90
N GLY A 112 -2.39 13.74 -4.59
CA GLY A 112 -3.17 14.86 -5.10
C GLY A 112 -2.62 16.23 -4.70
N LEU A 113 -1.95 16.32 -3.55
CA LEU A 113 -1.26 17.53 -3.07
C LEU A 113 0.07 17.81 -3.80
N SER A 114 0.44 16.96 -4.77
CA SER A 114 1.71 17.06 -5.51
C SER A 114 2.97 17.11 -4.63
N PRO A 115 3.13 16.22 -3.63
CA PRO A 115 4.34 16.13 -2.81
C PRO A 115 5.55 15.80 -3.68
N SER A 116 6.75 16.09 -3.15
CA SER A 116 7.99 15.73 -3.83
C SER A 116 8.20 14.21 -3.81
N THR A 117 7.84 13.53 -2.71
CA THR A 117 7.83 12.06 -2.60
C THR A 117 6.85 11.60 -1.51
N VAL A 118 6.24 10.43 -1.69
CA VAL A 118 5.58 9.68 -0.61
C VAL A 118 6.24 8.31 -0.49
N THR A 119 6.67 7.90 0.70
CA THR A 119 7.18 6.56 0.96
C THR A 119 6.33 5.80 1.96
N VAL A 120 6.17 4.50 1.75
CA VAL A 120 5.62 3.56 2.73
C VAL A 120 6.65 2.48 2.99
N ASP A 121 7.19 2.48 4.21
CA ASP A 121 8.06 1.42 4.71
C ASP A 121 7.22 0.43 5.51
N SER A 122 7.39 -0.85 5.22
CA SER A 122 6.85 -1.96 6.00
C SER A 122 8.03 -2.80 6.47
N TRP A 123 8.16 -3.04 7.77
CA TRP A 123 9.26 -3.81 8.35
C TRP A 123 8.72 -4.76 9.40
N ASP A 124 9.10 -6.04 9.31
CA ASP A 124 8.60 -7.11 10.19
C ASP A 124 9.53 -7.46 11.35
N GLY A 125 10.66 -6.76 11.47
CA GLY A 125 11.72 -7.03 12.45
C GLY A 125 12.94 -7.73 11.85
N GLN A 126 12.83 -8.34 10.67
CA GLN A 126 13.90 -9.06 9.97
C GLN A 126 14.15 -8.51 8.57
N ALA A 127 13.08 -8.23 7.83
CA ALA A 127 13.12 -7.68 6.49
C ALA A 127 12.05 -6.60 6.33
N GLY A 128 12.17 -5.84 5.24
CA GLY A 128 11.13 -4.88 4.91
C GLY A 128 11.04 -4.57 3.43
N HIS A 129 10.05 -3.76 3.12
CA HIS A 129 9.77 -3.27 1.79
C HIS A 129 9.44 -1.79 1.84
N ARG A 130 9.96 -1.03 0.87
CA ARG A 130 9.65 0.38 0.67
C ARG A 130 8.92 0.56 -0.64
N LEU A 131 7.69 1.04 -0.57
CA LEU A 131 7.00 1.65 -1.70
C LEU A 131 7.41 3.12 -1.78
N THR A 132 7.94 3.55 -2.93
CA THR A 132 8.24 4.95 -3.23
C THR A 132 7.31 5.44 -4.32
N LEU A 133 6.57 6.50 -4.03
CA LEU A 133 5.60 7.12 -4.92
C LEU A 133 6.06 8.53 -5.25
N THR A 134 6.16 8.82 -6.54
CA THR A 134 6.36 10.16 -7.07
C THR A 134 5.26 10.49 -8.07
N ARG A 135 5.30 11.69 -8.64
CA ARG A 135 4.40 12.02 -9.75
C ARG A 135 4.62 11.11 -10.96
N ALA A 136 5.84 10.67 -11.20
CA ALA A 136 6.25 9.98 -12.42
C ALA A 136 6.31 8.45 -12.29
N ALA A 137 6.58 7.94 -11.08
CA ALA A 137 6.89 6.53 -10.87
C ALA A 137 6.36 6.01 -9.54
N GLU A 138 6.16 4.70 -9.53
CA GLU A 138 5.84 3.86 -8.38
C GLU A 138 6.85 2.72 -8.37
N THR A 139 7.51 2.48 -7.23
CA THR A 139 8.54 1.44 -7.15
C THR A 139 8.54 0.81 -5.77
N VAL A 140 8.54 -0.51 -5.72
CA VAL A 140 8.71 -1.29 -4.49
C VAL A 140 10.13 -1.84 -4.46
N THR A 141 10.84 -1.59 -3.37
CA THR A 141 12.20 -2.07 -3.13
C THR A 141 12.27 -2.87 -1.84
N ARG A 142 13.19 -3.82 -1.76
CA ARG A 142 13.47 -4.53 -0.50
C ARG A 142 14.37 -3.68 0.37
N LEU A 143 14.09 -3.64 1.67
CA LEU A 143 14.93 -3.06 2.70
C LEU A 143 15.77 -4.18 3.32
N GLU A 144 17.09 -4.06 3.22
CA GLU A 144 18.03 -5.00 3.85
C GLU A 144 18.26 -4.68 5.33
N LYS A 145 17.96 -3.45 5.75
CA LYS A 145 18.15 -2.97 7.11
C LYS A 145 16.95 -2.13 7.53
N CYS A 146 16.65 -2.18 8.82
CA CYS A 146 15.59 -1.39 9.42
C CYS A 146 15.90 0.11 9.23
N PRO A 147 14.96 0.93 8.71
CA PRO A 147 15.20 2.36 8.49
C PRO A 147 15.01 3.21 9.76
N TRP A 148 14.88 2.60 10.94
CA TRP A 148 14.81 3.29 12.23
C TRP A 148 15.59 2.56 13.33
N ALA A 149 15.93 3.32 14.37
CA ALA A 149 16.94 2.91 15.35
C ALA A 149 16.51 1.75 16.26
N ASP A 150 15.22 1.63 16.59
CA ASP A 150 14.73 0.63 17.55
C ASP A 150 14.45 -0.75 16.93
N GLY A 151 14.54 -0.89 15.59
CA GLY A 151 14.39 -2.16 14.88
C GLY A 151 12.98 -2.77 14.91
N ARG A 152 12.01 -2.15 15.58
CA ARG A 152 10.72 -2.79 15.88
C ARG A 152 9.84 -2.91 14.63
N PRO A 153 8.93 -3.90 14.57
CA PRO A 153 8.01 -4.02 13.45
C PRO A 153 7.03 -2.86 13.41
N LEU A 154 7.01 -2.11 12.30
CA LEU A 154 6.07 -1.02 12.08
C LEU A 154 5.93 -0.69 10.59
N VAL A 155 4.89 0.07 10.30
CA VAL A 155 4.72 0.80 9.06
C VAL A 155 5.08 2.26 9.29
N ARG A 156 5.87 2.84 8.37
CA ARG A 156 6.14 4.28 8.34
C ARG A 156 5.68 4.84 6.99
N VAL A 157 4.71 5.74 7.03
CA VAL A 157 4.34 6.58 5.88
C VAL A 157 5.02 7.93 6.04
N HIS A 158 5.71 8.38 5.00
CA HIS A 158 6.38 9.67 4.98
C HIS A 158 5.97 10.42 3.72
N VAL A 159 5.31 11.56 3.89
CA VAL A 159 4.92 12.49 2.83
C VAL A 159 5.84 13.69 2.92
N ARG A 160 6.61 13.95 1.87
CA ARG A 160 7.46 15.13 1.76
C ARG A 160 6.84 16.17 0.84
N GLU A 161 6.55 17.34 1.36
CA GLU A 161 6.02 18.46 0.60
C GLU A 161 7.02 18.93 -0.47
N ARG A 162 6.51 19.73 -1.41
CA ARG A 162 7.33 20.33 -2.45
C ARG A 162 7.61 21.77 -2.04
N VAL A 163 8.85 22.05 -1.67
CA VAL A 163 9.37 23.40 -1.38
C VAL A 163 9.48 24.20 -2.68
#